data_AF-A0AAN6W427-F1
#
_entry.id   AF-A0AAN6W427-F1
#
_cell.length_a   1.000
_cell.length_b   1.000
_cell.length_c   1.000
_cell.angle_alpha   90.00
_cell.angle_beta   90.00
_cell.angle_gamma   90.00
#
_symmetry.space_group_name_H-M   'P 1'
#
loop_
_entity.id
_entity.type
_entity.pdbx_description
1 polymer ?
#
loop_
_entity_poly.entity_id
_entity_poly.type
_entity_poly.pdbx_seq_one_letter_code
_entity_poly.pdbx_strand_id
1 'polypeptide(L)'
;MEPQTSTPADNLNGTENAQSLTVPVMQENTNGSVPAPTSTTPNGISADEIALYDRQIRLWGLKAQESIRNANILLITMKALANEIAKNLVLAGINSLTICDHSPVTPADLTSQFFLSAEPSSPINTNRAIAASTAIQRLNPRVTINIDTVDIRLKPPSYFSAFDIVIATDLDAPTLNLINTATRLNNRKFYAAGSHGMFGFLFSDLIEHDFIISRNVSNIPTAIGPESPTRSIISCSPSPNDPKVELVTKRELFSTWLLASSSPLPSEMLKSPRRRKVVTPILSCLRALWEFENQFGCQPNPNDKAQLAQFTIMCGEQHKALGLPAETLRSETLRAFLMNIGREISPVTAVLGGQLAQDVINVLGRTQQPIQNFVVFDGERMEAGVYALHPKEGELGRGLLPISGGQQQQIQKGDVIDFD
;
A
#
# COMPACT_ATOMS: atom_id res chain seq x y z
N MET A 1 -41.25 -46.34 -33.61
CA MET A 1 -40.95 -47.77 -33.87
C MET A 1 -39.55 -48.03 -33.33
N GLU A 2 -39.46 -48.47 -32.08
CA GLU A 2 -38.36 -49.33 -31.61
C GLU A 2 -38.62 -50.77 -32.11
N PRO A 3 -37.61 -51.67 -32.13
CA PRO A 3 -37.30 -52.51 -30.94
C PRO A 3 -35.78 -52.56 -30.62
N GLN A 4 -35.35 -52.60 -29.33
CA GLN A 4 -35.09 -53.80 -28.47
C GLN A 4 -34.07 -54.81 -29.03
N THR A 5 -33.17 -55.51 -28.33
CA THR A 5 -32.63 -55.63 -26.94
C THR A 5 -31.56 -56.74 -27.04
N SER A 6 -30.55 -56.79 -26.15
CA SER A 6 -30.19 -57.99 -25.35
C SER A 6 -28.73 -57.98 -24.84
N THR A 7 -28.60 -57.98 -23.51
CA THR A 7 -27.58 -58.74 -22.78
C THR A 7 -28.10 -60.17 -22.51
N PRO A 8 -27.24 -61.13 -22.14
CA PRO A 8 -27.35 -61.63 -20.77
C PRO A 8 -26.01 -62.00 -20.09
N ALA A 9 -26.07 -62.11 -18.77
CA ALA A 9 -25.08 -62.68 -17.86
C ALA A 9 -25.25 -64.22 -17.72
N ASP A 10 -24.19 -64.94 -17.30
CA ASP A 10 -24.15 -65.79 -16.08
C ASP A 10 -23.08 -66.93 -16.09
N ASN A 11 -22.31 -66.97 -14.99
CA ASN A 11 -22.00 -68.08 -14.07
C ASN A 11 -21.05 -69.30 -14.37
N LEU A 12 -20.08 -69.41 -13.44
CA LEU A 12 -19.72 -70.53 -12.51
C LEU A 12 -18.72 -71.67 -12.87
N ASN A 13 -17.71 -71.80 -11.97
CA ASN A 13 -17.00 -72.97 -11.39
C ASN A 13 -16.24 -73.96 -12.32
N GLY A 14 -15.12 -74.60 -11.97
CA GLY A 14 -14.20 -74.75 -10.82
C GLY A 14 -12.85 -75.27 -11.40
N THR A 15 -11.74 -75.55 -10.73
CA THR A 15 -11.46 -76.28 -9.48
C THR A 15 -9.97 -76.14 -9.12
N GLU A 16 -9.69 -76.39 -7.85
CA GLU A 16 -8.46 -76.24 -7.07
C GLU A 16 -7.24 -77.06 -7.52
N ASN A 17 -6.04 -76.60 -7.12
CA ASN A 17 -5.04 -77.47 -6.48
C ASN A 17 -4.08 -76.64 -5.62
N ALA A 18 -3.98 -77.02 -4.34
CA ALA A 18 -3.14 -76.42 -3.31
C ALA A 18 -1.78 -77.14 -3.21
N GLN A 19 -0.71 -76.41 -2.86
CA GLN A 19 0.45 -76.96 -2.11
C GLN A 19 1.36 -75.85 -1.53
N SER A 20 1.20 -75.65 -0.21
CA SER A 20 2.18 -75.52 0.89
C SER A 20 3.61 -74.93 0.73
N LEU A 21 3.93 -74.06 1.72
CA LEU A 21 5.11 -74.05 2.63
C LEU A 21 6.30 -73.08 2.43
N THR A 22 6.39 -72.18 3.42
CA THR A 22 7.57 -71.69 4.19
C THR A 22 8.59 -70.68 3.63
N VAL A 23 8.88 -69.74 4.54
CA VAL A 23 9.81 -68.60 4.52
C VAL A 23 11.28 -69.04 4.51
N PRO A 24 12.20 -68.22 3.97
CA PRO A 24 13.43 -67.95 4.70
C PRO A 24 13.81 -66.45 4.81
N VAL A 25 14.56 -66.20 5.87
CA VAL A 25 15.14 -64.95 6.39
C VAL A 25 16.45 -64.59 5.67
N MET A 26 16.92 -63.34 5.89
CA MET A 26 18.24 -62.71 5.63
C MET A 26 18.21 -61.71 4.47
N GLN A 27 18.73 -60.48 4.55
CA GLN A 27 19.78 -59.91 5.41
C GLN A 27 19.68 -58.37 5.35
N GLU A 28 19.92 -57.67 6.46
CA GLU A 28 20.18 -56.23 6.47
C GLU A 28 21.49 -55.93 5.73
N ASN A 29 21.50 -54.89 4.90
CA ASN A 29 22.70 -54.10 4.65
C ASN A 29 22.33 -52.64 4.38
N THR A 30 22.79 -51.81 5.31
CA THR A 30 22.78 -50.36 5.37
C THR A 30 23.61 -49.73 4.25
N ASN A 31 23.03 -48.79 3.49
CA ASN A 31 23.64 -47.49 3.15
C ASN A 31 22.79 -46.73 2.13
N GLY A 32 22.09 -45.71 2.60
CA GLY A 32 21.33 -44.77 1.79
C GLY A 32 20.69 -43.74 2.70
N SER A 33 21.36 -42.60 2.85
CA SER A 33 20.92 -41.45 3.65
C SER A 33 19.51 -41.02 3.26
N VAL A 34 18.54 -41.31 4.13
CA VAL A 34 17.19 -40.76 4.06
C VAL A 34 17.26 -39.28 4.49
N PRO A 35 16.74 -38.32 3.70
CA PRO A 35 16.61 -36.96 4.18
C PRO A 35 15.61 -36.94 5.34
N ALA A 36 16.04 -36.42 6.48
CA ALA A 36 15.20 -36.29 7.68
C ALA A 36 13.94 -35.47 7.38
N PRO A 37 12.79 -35.80 8.01
CA PRO A 37 11.58 -35.03 7.86
C PRO A 37 11.81 -33.63 8.44
N THR A 38 11.55 -32.61 7.62
CA THR A 38 11.55 -31.21 8.00
C THR A 38 10.62 -31.01 9.19
N SER A 39 11.19 -30.58 10.31
CA SER A 39 10.46 -30.16 11.49
C SER A 39 9.62 -28.92 11.14
N THR A 40 8.36 -29.12 10.82
CA THR A 40 7.35 -28.06 10.79
C THR A 40 7.07 -27.60 12.22
N THR A 41 7.68 -26.49 12.61
CA THR A 41 7.18 -25.66 13.70
C THR A 41 5.92 -24.93 13.19
N PRO A 42 4.76 -25.02 13.86
CA PRO A 42 3.50 -24.50 13.33
C PRO A 42 3.39 -22.97 13.19
N ASN A 43 4.40 -22.20 13.61
CA ASN A 43 4.37 -20.73 13.62
C ASN A 43 5.70 -20.09 13.17
N GLY A 44 6.55 -20.83 12.44
CA GLY A 44 7.84 -20.34 11.94
C GLY A 44 7.83 -20.14 10.43
N ILE A 45 8.63 -19.19 9.94
CA ILE A 45 8.93 -19.08 8.50
C ILE A 45 9.61 -20.38 8.06
N SER A 46 9.07 -21.07 7.06
CA SER A 46 9.64 -22.34 6.60
C SER A 46 11.05 -22.14 6.03
N ALA A 47 11.90 -23.16 6.07
CA ALA A 47 13.27 -23.07 5.55
C ALA A 47 13.31 -22.62 4.08
N ASP A 48 12.36 -23.10 3.27
CA ASP A 48 12.21 -22.72 1.86
C ASP A 48 11.84 -21.24 1.71
N GLU A 49 10.99 -20.71 2.59
CA GLU A 49 10.64 -19.28 2.60
C GLU A 49 11.80 -18.41 3.09
N ILE A 50 12.57 -18.87 4.08
CA ILE A 50 13.79 -18.18 4.51
C ILE A 50 14.77 -18.10 3.34
N ALA A 51 14.94 -19.18 2.58
CA ALA A 51 15.81 -19.18 1.40
C ALA A 51 15.29 -18.25 0.30
N LEU A 52 13.97 -18.26 0.04
CA LEU A 52 13.34 -17.39 -0.96
C LEU A 52 13.51 -15.90 -0.61
N TYR A 53 13.36 -15.56 0.67
CA TYR A 53 13.40 -14.18 1.16
C TYR A 53 14.74 -13.78 1.80
N ASP A 54 15.79 -14.59 1.67
CA ASP A 54 17.08 -14.36 2.33
C ASP A 54 17.63 -12.95 2.09
N ARG A 55 17.59 -12.47 0.83
CA ARG A 55 18.02 -11.11 0.48
C ARG A 55 17.20 -10.02 1.18
N GLN A 56 15.89 -10.23 1.30
CA GLN A 56 14.97 -9.30 1.97
C GLN A 56 15.18 -9.32 3.50
N ILE A 57 15.29 -10.51 4.07
CA ILE A 57 15.55 -10.75 5.49
C ILE A 57 16.88 -10.09 5.92
N ARG A 58 17.92 -10.12 5.07
CA ARG A 58 19.18 -9.43 5.35
C ARG A 58 19.05 -7.91 5.41
N LEU A 59 18.05 -7.33 4.74
CA LEU A 59 17.82 -5.88 4.72
C LEU A 59 17.02 -5.42 5.94
N TRP A 60 15.89 -6.05 6.24
CA TRP A 60 14.97 -5.58 7.29
C TRP A 60 14.80 -6.53 8.48
N GLY A 61 15.43 -7.70 8.45
CA GLY A 61 15.41 -8.68 9.54
C GLY A 61 14.18 -9.59 9.51
N LEU A 62 14.26 -10.66 10.30
CA LEU A 62 13.24 -11.71 10.36
C LEU A 62 11.89 -11.20 10.90
N LYS A 63 11.89 -10.37 11.96
CA LYS A 63 10.65 -9.83 12.55
C LYS A 63 9.87 -8.94 11.59
N ALA A 64 10.58 -8.16 10.78
CA ALA A 64 9.95 -7.35 9.73
C ALA A 64 9.34 -8.25 8.66
N GLN A 65 10.05 -9.29 8.22
CA GLN A 65 9.53 -10.25 7.24
C GLN A 65 8.29 -11.00 7.75
N GLU A 66 8.26 -11.38 9.04
CA GLU A 66 7.09 -11.98 9.67
C GLU A 66 5.89 -11.02 9.68
N SER A 67 6.13 -9.74 9.97
CA SER A 67 5.07 -8.71 9.93
C SER A 67 4.53 -8.49 8.51
N ILE A 68 5.41 -8.49 7.50
CA ILE A 68 5.03 -8.42 6.08
C ILE A 68 4.18 -9.64 5.71
N ARG A 69 4.63 -10.84 6.07
CA ARG A 69 3.96 -12.11 5.77
C ARG A 69 2.55 -12.22 6.34
N ASN A 70 2.25 -11.53 7.45
CA ASN A 70 0.94 -11.57 8.08
C ASN A 70 -0.01 -10.46 7.57
N ALA A 71 0.47 -9.55 6.72
CA ALA A 71 -0.27 -8.37 6.31
C ALA A 71 -1.36 -8.68 5.27
N ASN A 72 -2.56 -8.17 5.51
CA ASN A 72 -3.68 -8.20 4.56
C ASN A 72 -3.87 -6.82 3.94
N ILE A 73 -3.75 -6.72 2.62
CA ILE A 73 -3.76 -5.45 1.90
C ILE A 73 -4.98 -5.38 0.96
N LEU A 74 -5.68 -4.24 1.00
CA LEU A 74 -6.69 -3.88 0.01
C LEU A 74 -6.08 -2.91 -1.00
N LEU A 75 -6.20 -3.21 -2.29
CA LEU A 75 -5.77 -2.36 -3.40
C LEU A 75 -6.98 -2.03 -4.29
N ILE A 76 -7.31 -0.75 -4.40
CA ILE A 76 -8.51 -0.27 -5.08
C ILE A 76 -8.13 0.38 -6.41
N THR A 77 -8.85 0.00 -7.47
CA THR A 77 -8.64 0.40 -8.88
C THR A 77 -7.40 -0.26 -9.49
N MET A 78 -7.58 -1.33 -10.28
CA MET A 78 -6.50 -2.09 -10.90
C MET A 78 -6.12 -1.49 -12.26
N LYS A 79 -5.30 -0.43 -12.21
CA LYS A 79 -4.67 0.23 -13.36
C LYS A 79 -3.15 0.09 -13.36
N ALA A 80 -2.41 0.79 -14.22
CA ALA A 80 -0.96 0.58 -14.39
C ALA A 80 -0.16 0.91 -13.12
N LEU A 81 -0.56 1.93 -12.36
CA LEU A 81 0.02 2.24 -11.06
C LEU A 81 -0.21 1.11 -10.04
N ALA A 82 -1.44 0.61 -9.96
CA ALA A 82 -1.79 -0.50 -9.08
C ALA A 82 -1.05 -1.80 -9.46
N ASN A 83 -0.78 -2.05 -10.75
CA ASN A 83 0.03 -3.20 -11.17
C ASN A 83 1.44 -3.17 -10.56
N GLU A 84 2.08 -2.01 -10.59
CA GLU A 84 3.41 -1.81 -10.01
C GLU A 84 3.39 -2.01 -8.49
N ILE A 85 2.37 -1.49 -7.81
CA ILE A 85 2.17 -1.69 -6.36
C ILE A 85 1.94 -3.17 -6.06
N ALA A 86 1.01 -3.82 -6.75
CA ALA A 86 0.67 -5.23 -6.57
C ALA A 86 1.88 -6.14 -6.79
N LYS A 87 2.64 -5.92 -7.87
CA LYS A 87 3.88 -6.65 -8.16
C LYS A 87 4.85 -6.61 -6.98
N ASN A 88 5.16 -5.40 -6.51
CA ASN A 88 6.15 -5.22 -5.44
C ASN A 88 5.67 -5.83 -4.11
N LEU A 89 4.40 -5.68 -3.75
CA LEU A 89 3.86 -6.24 -2.51
C LEU A 89 3.76 -7.78 -2.54
N VAL A 90 3.34 -8.36 -3.67
CA VAL A 90 3.24 -9.81 -3.83
C VAL A 90 4.61 -10.48 -3.85
N LEU A 91 5.60 -9.85 -4.51
CA LEU A 91 7.00 -10.31 -4.47
C LEU A 91 7.61 -10.18 -3.06
N ALA A 92 7.24 -9.15 -2.31
CA ALA A 92 7.68 -8.99 -0.91
C ALA A 92 7.13 -10.09 0.02
N GLY A 93 6.04 -10.76 -0.38
CA GLY A 93 5.49 -11.91 0.32
C GLY A 93 4.52 -11.54 1.43
N ILE A 94 3.55 -10.67 1.14
CA ILE A 94 2.42 -10.37 2.03
C ILE A 94 1.48 -11.59 2.22
N ASN A 95 0.58 -11.57 3.20
CA ASN A 95 -0.38 -12.66 3.40
C ASN A 95 -1.39 -12.74 2.25
N SER A 96 -2.08 -11.61 2.04
CA SER A 96 -3.14 -11.52 1.05
C SER A 96 -3.23 -10.15 0.41
N LEU A 97 -3.57 -10.15 -0.89
CA LEU A 97 -3.92 -8.97 -1.65
C LEU A 97 -5.37 -9.10 -2.12
N THR A 98 -6.24 -8.22 -1.61
CA THR A 98 -7.60 -8.08 -2.13
C THR A 98 -7.64 -6.94 -3.12
N ILE A 99 -8.07 -7.22 -4.35
CA ILE A 99 -8.14 -6.25 -5.44
C ILE A 99 -9.61 -5.86 -5.63
N CYS A 100 -9.92 -4.58 -5.43
CA CYS A 100 -11.26 -4.04 -5.62
C CYS A 100 -11.31 -3.15 -6.87
N ASP A 101 -11.94 -3.63 -7.94
CA ASP A 101 -12.15 -2.83 -9.15
C ASP A 101 -13.46 -3.27 -9.82
N HIS A 102 -14.33 -2.32 -10.15
CA HIS A 102 -15.60 -2.57 -10.83
C HIS A 102 -15.52 -2.38 -12.35
N SER A 103 -14.45 -1.74 -12.84
CA SER A 103 -14.31 -1.36 -14.24
C SER A 103 -13.87 -2.52 -15.12
N PRO A 104 -14.36 -2.55 -16.39
CA PRO A 104 -13.83 -3.47 -17.39
C PRO A 104 -12.48 -3.00 -17.94
N VAL A 105 -11.71 -3.94 -18.47
CA VAL A 105 -10.50 -3.68 -19.26
C VAL A 105 -10.88 -2.91 -20.52
N THR A 106 -10.17 -1.81 -20.74
CA THR A 106 -10.24 -0.97 -21.93
C THR A 106 -9.00 -1.19 -22.81
N PRO A 107 -9.03 -0.78 -24.09
CA PRO A 107 -7.84 -0.86 -24.95
C PRO A 107 -6.64 -0.08 -24.41
N ALA A 108 -6.88 1.03 -23.71
CA ALA A 108 -5.81 1.83 -23.10
C ALA A 108 -5.07 1.03 -22.02
N ASP A 109 -5.80 0.22 -21.24
CA ASP A 109 -5.22 -0.62 -20.19
C ASP A 109 -4.21 -1.62 -20.77
N LEU A 110 -4.46 -2.20 -21.95
CA LEU A 110 -3.52 -3.14 -22.59
C LEU A 110 -2.17 -2.51 -22.96
N THR A 111 -2.08 -1.18 -23.06
CA THR A 111 -0.84 -0.49 -23.42
C THR A 111 0.03 -0.16 -22.20
N SER A 112 -0.58 -0.03 -21.02
CA SER A 112 0.08 0.40 -19.79
C SER A 112 0.17 -0.70 -18.73
N GLN A 113 -0.69 -1.73 -18.79
CA GLN A 113 -0.80 -2.79 -17.79
C GLN A 113 -0.09 -4.08 -18.21
N PHE A 114 1.05 -4.38 -17.58
CA PHE A 114 1.83 -5.59 -17.89
C PHE A 114 1.24 -6.91 -17.34
N PHE A 115 0.19 -6.88 -16.51
CA PHE A 115 -0.53 -8.09 -16.08
C PHE A 115 -1.60 -8.55 -17.07
N LEU A 116 -1.95 -7.72 -18.04
CA LEU A 116 -2.92 -8.06 -19.08
C LEU A 116 -2.17 -8.60 -20.29
N SER A 117 -2.67 -9.70 -20.87
CA SER A 117 -2.16 -10.25 -22.12
C SER A 117 -3.24 -10.16 -23.19
N ALA A 118 -2.90 -9.68 -24.40
CA ALA A 118 -3.83 -9.68 -25.53
C ALA A 118 -4.05 -11.09 -26.13
N GLU A 119 -3.17 -12.04 -25.80
CA GLU A 119 -3.15 -13.41 -26.34
C GLU A 119 -3.29 -14.45 -25.21
N PRO A 120 -3.95 -15.60 -25.47
CA PRO A 120 -4.58 -16.03 -26.73
C PRO A 120 -5.96 -15.43 -26.98
N SER A 121 -6.53 -14.72 -26.00
CA SER A 121 -7.82 -14.04 -26.10
C SER A 121 -7.74 -12.69 -25.39
N SER A 122 -8.15 -11.63 -26.09
CA SER A 122 -8.12 -10.27 -25.53
C SER A 122 -9.06 -10.16 -24.31
N PRO A 123 -8.58 -9.62 -23.17
CA PRO A 123 -9.38 -9.49 -21.95
C PRO A 123 -10.28 -8.26 -21.96
N ILE A 124 -10.36 -7.52 -23.08
CA ILE A 124 -11.24 -6.34 -23.21
C ILE A 124 -12.67 -6.70 -22.78
N ASN A 125 -13.33 -5.79 -22.06
CA ASN A 125 -14.65 -5.96 -21.45
C ASN A 125 -14.72 -6.96 -20.28
N THR A 126 -13.66 -7.70 -19.97
CA THR A 126 -13.56 -8.44 -18.71
C THR A 126 -13.23 -7.48 -17.58
N ASN A 127 -13.68 -7.75 -16.35
CA ASN A 127 -13.29 -6.96 -15.19
C ASN A 127 -11.75 -6.92 -15.03
N ARG A 128 -11.18 -5.72 -14.77
CA ARG A 128 -9.73 -5.53 -14.68
C ARG A 128 -9.07 -6.37 -13.58
N ALA A 129 -9.68 -6.44 -12.40
CA ALA A 129 -9.16 -7.21 -11.28
C ALA A 129 -9.14 -8.71 -11.60
N ILE A 130 -10.21 -9.22 -12.23
CA ILE A 130 -10.27 -10.61 -12.69
C ILE A 130 -9.18 -10.89 -13.72
N ALA A 131 -9.04 -10.03 -14.74
CA ALA A 131 -8.09 -10.21 -15.82
C ALA A 131 -6.63 -10.22 -15.33
N ALA A 132 -6.28 -9.36 -14.36
CA ALA A 132 -4.93 -9.29 -13.80
C ALA A 132 -4.61 -10.40 -12.78
N SER A 133 -5.61 -10.95 -12.10
CA SER A 133 -5.45 -11.86 -10.95
C SER A 133 -4.54 -13.06 -11.22
N THR A 134 -4.66 -13.70 -12.39
CA THR A 134 -3.88 -14.89 -12.73
C THR A 134 -2.39 -14.54 -12.88
N ALA A 135 -2.08 -13.42 -13.51
CA ALA A 135 -0.70 -12.97 -13.66
C ALA A 135 -0.09 -12.53 -12.33
N ILE A 136 -0.87 -11.88 -11.47
CA ILE A 136 -0.46 -11.50 -10.11
C ILE A 136 -0.17 -12.75 -9.27
N GLN A 137 -1.06 -13.75 -9.27
CA GLN A 137 -0.88 -14.99 -8.52
C GLN A 137 0.39 -15.76 -8.92
N ARG A 138 0.77 -15.71 -10.20
CA ARG A 138 1.99 -16.35 -10.72
C ARG A 138 3.27 -15.74 -10.15
N LEU A 139 3.27 -14.48 -9.72
CA LEU A 139 4.45 -13.85 -9.11
C LEU A 139 4.84 -14.55 -7.81
N ASN A 140 3.84 -14.94 -7.02
CA ASN A 140 4.06 -15.64 -5.77
C ASN A 140 2.84 -16.50 -5.39
N PRO A 141 2.89 -17.83 -5.60
CA PRO A 141 1.80 -18.74 -5.24
C PRO A 141 1.45 -18.80 -3.76
N ARG A 142 2.29 -18.23 -2.88
CA ARG A 142 2.06 -18.21 -1.42
C ARG A 142 1.18 -17.05 -0.97
N VAL A 143 1.01 -16.02 -1.80
CA VAL A 143 0.14 -14.88 -1.50
C VAL A 143 -1.28 -15.21 -1.93
N THR A 144 -2.25 -15.01 -1.04
CA THR A 144 -3.67 -15.19 -1.37
C THR A 144 -4.18 -13.99 -2.14
N ILE A 145 -4.66 -14.18 -3.37
CA ILE A 145 -5.26 -13.12 -4.19
C ILE A 145 -6.78 -13.22 -4.14
N ASN A 146 -7.43 -12.19 -3.62
CA ASN A 146 -8.89 -12.05 -3.59
C ASN A 146 -9.35 -10.97 -4.56
N ILE A 147 -10.54 -11.13 -5.13
CA ILE A 147 -11.10 -10.19 -6.11
C ILE A 147 -12.46 -9.72 -5.61
N ASP A 148 -12.68 -8.41 -5.63
CA ASP A 148 -13.96 -7.77 -5.38
C ASP A 148 -14.31 -6.88 -6.57
N THR A 149 -15.40 -7.20 -7.26
CA THR A 149 -15.80 -6.49 -8.48
C THR A 149 -16.82 -5.39 -8.24
N VAL A 150 -17.20 -5.14 -6.99
CA VAL A 150 -18.20 -4.11 -6.65
C VAL A 150 -17.51 -2.75 -6.52
N ASP A 151 -18.19 -1.67 -6.92
CA ASP A 151 -17.67 -0.32 -6.74
C ASP A 151 -17.40 -0.05 -5.24
N ILE A 152 -16.19 0.44 -4.96
CA ILE A 152 -15.74 0.77 -3.61
C ILE A 152 -16.67 1.77 -2.92
N ARG A 153 -17.31 2.66 -3.69
CA ARG A 153 -18.25 3.66 -3.16
C ARG A 153 -19.50 3.06 -2.53
N LEU A 154 -19.82 1.80 -2.86
CA LEU A 154 -20.97 1.08 -2.33
C LEU A 154 -20.62 0.25 -1.08
N LYS A 155 -19.33 0.20 -0.69
CA LYS A 155 -18.90 -0.61 0.45
C LYS A 155 -19.19 0.13 1.77
N PRO A 156 -19.69 -0.57 2.80
CA PRO A 156 -19.87 0.03 4.11
C PRO A 156 -18.52 0.31 4.77
N PRO A 157 -18.42 1.26 5.72
CA PRO A 157 -17.18 1.52 6.44
C PRO A 157 -16.56 0.28 7.11
N SER A 158 -17.39 -0.68 7.56
CA SER A 158 -16.91 -1.92 8.18
C SER A 158 -16.11 -2.81 7.23
N TYR A 159 -16.27 -2.66 5.91
CA TYR A 159 -15.51 -3.40 4.90
C TYR A 159 -13.99 -3.24 5.09
N PHE A 160 -13.56 -2.03 5.44
CA PHE A 160 -12.14 -1.71 5.58
C PHE A 160 -11.51 -2.35 6.83
N SER A 161 -12.30 -2.80 7.80
CA SER A 161 -11.81 -3.40 9.04
C SER A 161 -11.01 -4.68 8.86
N ALA A 162 -11.17 -5.38 7.72
CA ALA A 162 -10.50 -6.64 7.43
C ALA A 162 -9.04 -6.47 6.98
N PHE A 163 -8.61 -5.25 6.66
CA PHE A 163 -7.31 -4.99 6.05
C PHE A 163 -6.39 -4.22 7.00
N ASP A 164 -5.10 -4.53 6.98
CA ASP A 164 -4.10 -3.81 7.78
C ASP A 164 -3.73 -2.48 7.13
N ILE A 165 -3.71 -2.47 5.80
CA ILE A 165 -3.39 -1.31 4.96
C ILE A 165 -4.35 -1.28 3.77
N VAL A 166 -4.90 -0.10 3.49
CA VAL A 166 -5.77 0.17 2.34
C VAL A 166 -5.06 1.14 1.40
N ILE A 167 -4.99 0.78 0.12
CA ILE A 167 -4.33 1.57 -0.92
C ILE A 167 -5.37 1.89 -1.99
N ALA A 168 -5.63 3.18 -2.22
CA ALA A 168 -6.55 3.64 -3.25
C ALA A 168 -5.79 4.37 -4.36
N THR A 169 -5.94 3.92 -5.60
CA THR A 169 -5.30 4.54 -6.76
C THR A 169 -6.30 5.14 -7.73
N ASP A 170 -5.95 6.28 -8.33
CA ASP A 170 -6.67 6.90 -9.47
C ASP A 170 -8.19 7.10 -9.22
N LEU A 171 -8.55 7.48 -7.99
CA LEU A 171 -9.92 7.86 -7.59
C LEU A 171 -10.06 9.38 -7.43
N ASP A 172 -11.29 9.87 -7.54
CA ASP A 172 -11.64 11.26 -7.27
C ASP A 172 -11.45 11.62 -5.77
N ALA A 173 -11.19 12.92 -5.52
CA ALA A 173 -10.91 13.42 -4.18
C ALA A 173 -12.02 13.15 -3.13
N PRO A 174 -13.33 13.28 -3.45
CA PRO A 174 -14.40 12.88 -2.53
C PRO A 174 -14.33 11.41 -2.13
N THR A 175 -14.07 10.51 -3.09
CA THR A 175 -13.96 9.08 -2.82
C THR A 175 -12.71 8.75 -1.99
N LEU A 176 -11.56 9.39 -2.27
CA LEU A 176 -10.35 9.26 -1.43
C LEU A 176 -10.61 9.70 0.02
N ASN A 177 -11.33 10.82 0.20
CA ASN A 177 -11.71 11.30 1.52
C ASN A 177 -12.63 10.33 2.27
N LEU A 178 -13.63 9.78 1.57
CA LEU A 178 -14.56 8.80 2.12
C LEU A 178 -13.81 7.56 2.63
N ILE A 179 -12.92 7.00 1.80
CA ILE A 179 -12.12 5.82 2.15
C ILE A 179 -11.20 6.14 3.32
N ASN A 180 -10.48 7.26 3.28
CA ASN A 180 -9.58 7.64 4.37
C ASN A 180 -10.30 7.84 5.71
N THR A 181 -11.50 8.43 5.68
CA THR A 181 -12.35 8.56 6.87
C THR A 181 -12.77 7.19 7.38
N ALA A 182 -13.23 6.30 6.49
CA ALA A 182 -13.63 4.95 6.85
C ALA A 182 -12.47 4.11 7.41
N THR A 183 -11.25 4.21 6.86
CA THR A 183 -10.08 3.51 7.39
C THR A 183 -9.72 4.00 8.79
N ARG A 184 -9.80 5.32 9.04
CA ARG A 184 -9.59 5.87 10.39
C ARG A 184 -10.58 5.36 11.42
N LEU A 185 -11.88 5.32 11.08
CA LEU A 185 -12.92 4.76 11.95
C LEU A 185 -12.65 3.30 12.34
N ASN A 186 -11.94 2.55 11.49
CA ASN A 186 -11.55 1.17 11.73
C ASN A 186 -10.08 1.02 12.19
N ASN A 187 -9.39 2.11 12.52
CA ASN A 187 -7.98 2.12 12.92
C ASN A 187 -7.04 1.45 11.90
N ARG A 188 -7.30 1.65 10.60
CA ARG A 188 -6.53 1.08 9.49
C ARG A 188 -5.71 2.16 8.79
N LYS A 189 -4.51 1.79 8.34
CA LYS A 189 -3.61 2.70 7.63
C LYS A 189 -4.07 2.88 6.19
N PHE A 190 -3.86 4.06 5.63
CA PHE A 190 -4.35 4.42 4.32
C PHE A 190 -3.26 5.05 3.46
N TYR A 191 -3.26 4.68 2.20
CA TYR A 191 -2.50 5.33 1.14
C TYR A 191 -3.42 5.73 0.00
N ALA A 192 -3.18 6.91 -0.55
CA ALA A 192 -3.75 7.31 -1.83
C ALA A 192 -2.65 7.59 -2.83
N ALA A 193 -2.87 7.28 -4.10
CA ALA A 193 -1.95 7.66 -5.16
C ALA A 193 -2.68 7.90 -6.47
N GLY A 194 -2.06 8.65 -7.37
CA GLY A 194 -2.60 8.87 -8.71
C GLY A 194 -1.50 9.18 -9.71
N SER A 195 -1.70 8.72 -10.94
CA SER A 195 -0.82 9.01 -12.08
C SER A 195 -1.56 9.82 -13.14
N HIS A 196 -0.95 10.93 -13.54
CA HIS A 196 -1.41 11.82 -14.60
C HIS A 196 -0.24 12.05 -15.56
N GLY A 197 -0.01 11.08 -16.44
CA GLY A 197 1.03 11.07 -17.46
C GLY A 197 2.42 11.22 -16.85
N MET A 198 3.09 12.34 -17.12
CA MET A 198 4.41 12.66 -16.56
C MET A 198 4.37 13.08 -15.08
N PHE A 199 3.20 13.19 -14.48
CA PHE A 199 3.02 13.69 -13.12
C PHE A 199 2.30 12.65 -12.25
N GLY A 200 2.41 12.79 -10.94
CA GLY A 200 1.62 12.00 -10.03
C GLY A 200 1.83 12.39 -8.58
N PHE A 201 1.11 11.71 -7.70
CA PHE A 201 1.21 11.95 -6.26
C PHE A 201 1.09 10.65 -5.48
N LEU A 202 1.66 10.67 -4.28
CA LEU A 202 1.41 9.70 -3.22
C LEU A 202 0.95 10.46 -1.98
N PHE A 203 0.07 9.85 -1.21
CA PHE A 203 -0.38 10.33 0.08
C PHE A 203 -0.39 9.17 1.07
N SER A 204 -0.04 9.48 2.31
CA SER A 204 -0.01 8.54 3.43
C SER A 204 -0.79 9.11 4.61
N ASP A 205 -1.67 8.29 5.18
CA ASP A 205 -2.29 8.51 6.48
C ASP A 205 -2.22 7.23 7.32
N LEU A 206 -1.21 7.16 8.17
CA LEU A 206 -0.97 6.01 9.04
C LEU A 206 -1.62 6.18 10.41
N ILE A 207 -2.41 7.25 10.62
CA ILE A 207 -2.93 7.70 11.91
C ILE A 207 -1.76 8.07 12.83
N GLU A 208 -1.20 7.07 13.49
CA GLU A 208 0.01 7.16 14.31
C GLU A 208 0.88 5.95 13.97
N HIS A 209 2.15 6.21 13.67
CA HIS A 209 3.08 5.14 13.31
C HIS A 209 4.34 5.18 14.15
N ASP A 210 4.56 4.09 14.89
CA ASP A 210 5.78 3.88 15.66
C ASP A 210 6.75 3.03 14.85
N PHE A 211 8.00 3.50 14.75
CA PHE A 211 9.08 2.84 14.05
C PHE A 211 10.40 3.00 14.81
N ILE A 212 11.33 2.09 14.56
CA ILE A 212 12.60 2.01 15.26
C ILE A 212 13.72 2.37 14.30
N ILE A 213 14.55 3.35 14.69
CA ILE A 213 15.78 3.69 13.98
C ILE A 213 16.96 3.19 14.80
N SER A 214 17.87 2.48 14.14
CA SER A 214 19.19 2.13 14.67
C SER A 214 20.19 3.21 14.30
N ARG A 215 20.87 3.81 15.28
CA ARG A 215 21.94 4.81 15.04
C ARG A 215 23.05 4.70 16.07
N ASN A 216 24.22 5.22 15.75
CA ASN A 216 25.32 5.28 16.71
C ASN A 216 24.95 6.19 17.89
N VAL A 217 25.36 5.77 19.09
CA VAL A 217 25.20 6.54 20.32
C VAL A 217 25.87 7.90 20.16
N SER A 218 25.13 8.96 20.42
CA SER A 218 25.63 10.34 20.39
C SER A 218 26.33 10.67 21.71
N ASN A 219 27.25 11.64 21.67
CA ASN A 219 27.83 12.22 22.89
C ASN A 219 26.79 13.01 23.73
N ILE A 220 25.65 13.36 23.12
CA ILE A 220 24.54 14.05 23.77
C ILE A 220 23.43 13.03 24.04
N PRO A 221 22.92 12.92 25.28
CA PRO A 221 21.80 12.04 25.60
C PRO A 221 20.57 12.32 24.73
N THR A 222 19.94 11.25 24.24
CA THR A 222 18.72 11.34 23.43
C THR A 222 17.54 11.80 24.29
N ALA A 223 17.06 13.03 24.06
CA ALA A 223 15.90 13.56 24.75
C ALA A 223 14.60 12.93 24.23
N ILE A 224 13.77 12.43 25.15
CA ILE A 224 12.43 11.93 24.85
C ILE A 224 11.50 13.14 24.70
N GLY A 225 10.65 13.15 23.67
CA GLY A 225 9.74 14.26 23.40
C GLY A 225 9.64 14.63 21.91
N PRO A 226 9.00 15.77 21.59
CA PRO A 226 8.77 16.20 20.21
C PRO A 226 10.08 16.64 19.53
N GLU A 227 10.35 16.10 18.34
CA GLU A 227 11.41 16.55 17.44
C GLU A 227 10.87 17.53 16.37
N SER A 228 9.63 17.33 15.94
CA SER A 228 8.91 18.17 14.99
C SER A 228 7.43 18.22 15.36
N PRO A 229 6.59 19.03 14.67
CA PRO A 229 5.14 19.02 14.90
C PRO A 229 4.47 17.65 14.67
N THR A 230 5.06 16.80 13.83
CA THR A 230 4.52 15.47 13.50
C THR A 230 5.26 14.34 14.18
N ARG A 231 6.51 14.56 14.62
CA ARG A 231 7.42 13.49 15.07
C ARG A 231 7.86 13.68 16.51
N SER A 232 7.85 12.59 17.27
CA SER A 232 8.39 12.53 18.64
C SER A 232 9.24 11.28 18.87
N ILE A 233 10.23 11.40 19.76
CA ILE A 233 10.95 10.26 20.32
C ILE A 233 10.15 9.74 21.52
N ILE A 234 9.79 8.46 21.49
CA ILE A 234 9.03 7.79 22.54
C ILE A 234 9.96 7.09 23.53
N SER A 235 10.98 6.41 23.02
CA SER A 235 11.94 5.69 23.86
C SER A 235 13.29 5.55 23.15
N CYS A 236 14.34 5.38 23.94
CA CYS A 236 15.67 5.03 23.46
C CYS A 236 16.23 3.91 24.35
N SER A 237 16.84 2.91 23.73
CA SER A 237 17.48 1.79 24.42
C SER A 237 18.76 1.38 23.69
N PRO A 238 19.80 0.87 24.39
CA PRO A 238 20.99 0.34 23.73
C PRO A 238 20.63 -0.91 22.90
N SER A 239 21.31 -1.08 21.76
CA SER A 239 21.14 -2.27 20.92
C SER A 239 21.70 -3.51 21.65
N PRO A 240 20.99 -4.65 21.63
CA PRO A 240 21.48 -5.89 22.22
C PRO A 240 22.78 -6.43 21.59
N ASN A 241 23.01 -6.09 20.31
CA ASN A 241 24.10 -6.67 19.52
C ASN A 241 25.36 -5.80 19.51
N ASP A 242 25.22 -4.48 19.69
CA ASP A 242 26.34 -3.53 19.66
C ASP A 242 26.10 -2.39 20.66
N PRO A 243 26.92 -2.27 21.72
CA PRO A 243 26.77 -1.20 22.72
C PRO A 243 27.04 0.21 22.15
N LYS A 244 27.64 0.33 20.97
CA LYS A 244 27.84 1.62 20.29
C LYS A 244 26.61 2.09 19.51
N VAL A 245 25.57 1.26 19.44
CA VAL A 245 24.34 1.54 18.70
C VAL A 245 23.18 1.67 19.68
N GLU A 246 22.36 2.70 19.50
CA GLU A 246 21.08 2.86 20.18
C GLU A 246 19.91 2.59 19.22
N LEU A 247 18.86 1.96 19.76
CA LEU A 247 17.57 1.77 19.14
C LEU A 247 16.63 2.86 19.65
N VAL A 248 16.26 3.77 18.75
CA VAL A 248 15.38 4.92 19.04
C VAL A 248 14.01 4.65 18.45
N THR A 249 13.00 4.51 19.32
CA THR A 249 11.61 4.40 18.90
C THR A 249 11.03 5.79 18.71
N LYS A 250 10.55 6.06 17.50
CA LYS A 250 9.92 7.32 17.12
C LYS A 250 8.47 7.10 16.73
N ARG A 251 7.64 8.11 16.98
CA ARG A 251 6.24 8.18 16.54
C ARG A 251 6.08 9.30 15.53
N GLU A 252 5.39 8.99 14.45
CA GLU A 252 4.92 9.95 13.44
C GLU A 252 3.39 10.06 13.48
N LEU A 253 2.89 11.29 13.46
CA LEU A 253 1.47 11.61 13.48
C LEU A 253 1.02 12.08 12.09
N PHE A 254 -0.18 11.67 11.69
CA PHE A 254 -0.75 11.98 10.38
C PHE A 254 -2.08 12.71 10.49
N SER A 255 -2.45 13.43 9.43
CA SER A 255 -3.78 14.02 9.24
C SER A 255 -4.55 13.33 8.11
N THR A 256 -5.85 13.53 8.08
CA THR A 256 -6.71 13.01 7.00
C THR A 256 -6.39 13.65 5.66
N TRP A 257 -6.82 12.99 4.58
CA TRP A 257 -6.75 13.48 3.21
C TRP A 257 -7.35 14.88 3.06
N LEU A 258 -8.55 15.10 3.63
CA LEU A 258 -9.24 16.39 3.55
C LEU A 258 -8.41 17.54 4.14
N LEU A 259 -7.80 17.30 5.30
CA LEU A 259 -6.97 18.30 5.95
C LEU A 259 -5.66 18.49 5.19
N ALA A 260 -4.99 17.40 4.82
CA ALA A 260 -3.69 17.46 4.16
C ALA A 260 -3.74 18.08 2.75
N SER A 261 -4.74 17.72 1.94
CA SER A 261 -4.89 18.23 0.56
C SER A 261 -5.11 19.75 0.49
N SER A 262 -5.69 20.35 1.53
CA SER A 262 -5.95 21.78 1.62
C SER A 262 -4.90 22.55 2.45
N SER A 263 -4.01 21.84 3.16
CA SER A 263 -3.05 22.41 4.11
C SER A 263 -1.97 23.30 3.46
N PRO A 264 -1.41 24.25 4.21
CA PRO A 264 -0.29 25.06 3.72
C PRO A 264 1.00 24.24 3.64
N LEU A 265 2.00 24.80 2.97
CA LEU A 265 3.35 24.23 2.97
C LEU A 265 3.98 24.27 4.37
N PRO A 266 4.93 23.36 4.66
CA PRO A 266 5.74 23.41 5.87
C PRO A 266 6.41 24.77 6.04
N SER A 267 6.46 25.27 7.28
CA SER A 267 7.04 26.58 7.60
C SER A 267 8.49 26.70 7.11
N GLU A 268 9.23 25.61 7.12
CA GLU A 268 10.61 25.53 6.63
C GLU A 268 10.78 25.86 5.15
N MET A 269 9.76 25.56 4.32
CA MET A 269 9.75 25.91 2.90
C MET A 269 9.38 27.37 2.68
N LEU A 270 8.53 27.92 3.54
CA LEU A 270 8.06 29.30 3.46
C LEU A 270 9.10 30.33 3.97
N LYS A 271 10.06 29.91 4.80
CA LYS A 271 11.12 30.78 5.38
C LYS A 271 11.97 31.54 4.35
N SER A 272 12.15 31.00 3.14
CA SER A 272 13.03 31.60 2.13
C SER A 272 12.39 31.66 0.75
N PRO A 273 12.53 32.78 0.01
CA PRO A 273 12.12 32.85 -1.39
C PRO A 273 12.74 31.74 -2.26
N ARG A 274 14.00 31.36 -2.00
CA ARG A 274 14.68 30.29 -2.76
C ARG A 274 14.00 28.94 -2.54
N ARG A 275 13.66 28.60 -1.29
CA ARG A 275 12.98 27.34 -0.96
C ARG A 275 11.58 27.24 -1.56
N ARG A 276 10.85 28.36 -1.59
CA ARG A 276 9.56 28.43 -2.28
C ARG A 276 9.68 28.16 -3.79
N LYS A 277 10.74 28.63 -4.44
CA LYS A 277 10.99 28.39 -5.88
C LYS A 277 11.33 26.93 -6.22
N VAL A 278 11.78 26.14 -5.24
CA VAL A 278 12.07 24.71 -5.41
C VAL A 278 10.80 23.86 -5.38
N VAL A 279 9.72 24.34 -4.73
CA VAL A 279 8.43 23.63 -4.72
C VAL A 279 7.92 23.50 -6.15
N THR A 280 7.58 22.28 -6.56
CA THR A 280 7.03 22.08 -7.90
C THR A 280 5.63 22.74 -8.00
N PRO A 281 5.36 23.51 -9.08
CA PRO A 281 4.02 24.03 -9.35
C PRO A 281 2.97 22.92 -9.54
N ILE A 282 3.39 21.68 -9.81
CA ILE A 282 2.51 20.53 -9.98
C ILE A 282 1.65 20.27 -8.73
N LEU A 283 2.14 20.59 -7.52
CA LEU A 283 1.32 20.52 -6.31
C LEU A 283 0.11 21.48 -6.38
N SER A 284 0.28 22.67 -6.96
CA SER A 284 -0.83 23.62 -7.18
C SER A 284 -1.83 23.07 -8.21
N CYS A 285 -1.32 22.46 -9.29
CA CYS A 285 -2.14 21.86 -10.33
C CYS A 285 -2.96 20.66 -9.82
N LEU A 286 -2.36 19.79 -9.00
CA LEU A 286 -3.04 18.65 -8.37
C LEU A 286 -4.16 19.11 -7.42
N ARG A 287 -3.89 20.12 -6.58
CA ARG A 287 -4.93 20.72 -5.72
C ARG A 287 -6.07 21.31 -6.52
N ALA A 288 -5.76 22.00 -7.62
CA ALA A 288 -6.76 22.55 -8.51
C ALA A 288 -7.55 21.45 -9.24
N LEU A 289 -6.91 20.32 -9.59
CA LEU A 289 -7.58 19.16 -10.18
C LEU A 289 -8.59 18.54 -9.21
N TRP A 290 -8.20 18.31 -7.96
CA TRP A 290 -9.10 17.76 -6.94
C TRP A 290 -10.27 18.69 -6.65
N GLU A 291 -10.03 20.00 -6.58
CA GLU A 291 -11.08 21.00 -6.39
C GLU A 291 -12.02 21.05 -7.60
N PHE A 292 -11.47 21.00 -8.83
CA PHE A 292 -12.26 20.97 -10.06
C PHE A 292 -13.14 19.71 -10.11
N GLU A 293 -12.58 18.53 -9.84
CA GLU A 293 -13.35 17.27 -9.80
C GLU A 293 -14.45 17.32 -8.74
N ASN A 294 -14.17 17.92 -7.57
CA ASN A 294 -15.16 18.09 -6.51
C ASN A 294 -16.31 19.02 -6.91
N GLN A 295 -16.02 20.11 -7.64
CA GLN A 295 -17.04 21.07 -8.08
C GLN A 295 -17.85 20.59 -9.30
N PHE A 296 -17.20 19.95 -10.27
CA PHE A 296 -17.80 19.64 -11.57
C PHE A 296 -18.10 18.13 -11.77
N GLY A 297 -17.60 17.26 -10.90
CA GLY A 297 -17.78 15.81 -10.98
C GLY A 297 -17.03 15.14 -12.14
N CYS A 298 -16.11 15.86 -12.79
CA CYS A 298 -15.32 15.36 -13.91
C CYS A 298 -13.94 16.02 -13.97
N GLN A 299 -13.05 15.43 -14.77
CA GLN A 299 -11.74 16.01 -15.07
C GLN A 299 -11.87 17.17 -16.07
N PRO A 300 -11.01 18.19 -15.98
CA PRO A 300 -11.03 19.31 -16.92
C PRO A 300 -10.70 18.83 -18.34
N ASN A 301 -11.57 19.14 -19.29
CA ASN A 301 -11.34 18.81 -20.69
C ASN A 301 -10.39 19.85 -21.33
N PRO A 302 -9.20 19.44 -21.80
CA PRO A 302 -8.23 20.37 -22.39
C PRO A 302 -8.73 21.02 -23.70
N ASN A 303 -9.75 20.46 -24.34
CA ASN A 303 -10.33 21.00 -25.58
C ASN A 303 -11.46 22.02 -25.32
N ASP A 304 -11.97 22.11 -24.08
CA ASP A 304 -12.99 23.08 -23.70
C ASP A 304 -12.33 24.36 -23.15
N LYS A 305 -12.49 25.47 -23.90
CA LYS A 305 -11.90 26.76 -23.54
C LYS A 305 -12.42 27.31 -22.21
N ALA A 306 -13.69 27.07 -21.88
CA ALA A 306 -14.28 27.57 -20.64
C ALA A 306 -13.73 26.82 -19.43
N GLN A 307 -13.68 25.48 -19.51
CA GLN A 307 -13.08 24.65 -18.46
C GLN A 307 -11.60 24.93 -18.30
N LEU A 308 -10.86 25.12 -19.39
CA LEU A 308 -9.45 25.48 -19.38
C LEU A 308 -9.19 26.80 -18.63
N ALA A 309 -10.00 27.83 -18.91
CA ALA A 309 -9.90 29.11 -18.23
C ALA A 309 -10.19 28.97 -16.73
N GLN A 310 -11.25 28.24 -16.39
CA GLN A 310 -11.64 27.99 -15.00
C GLN A 310 -10.56 27.21 -14.23
N PHE A 311 -10.01 26.16 -14.82
CA PHE A 311 -8.92 25.38 -14.22
C PHE A 311 -7.66 26.22 -14.02
N THR A 312 -7.33 27.09 -14.98
CA THR A 312 -6.17 28.00 -14.87
C THR A 312 -6.34 28.98 -13.70
N ILE A 313 -7.54 29.51 -13.51
CA ILE A 313 -7.87 30.38 -12.36
C ILE A 313 -7.67 29.62 -11.05
N MET A 314 -8.23 28.41 -10.93
CA MET A 314 -8.08 27.57 -9.74
C MET A 314 -6.61 27.24 -9.45
N CYS A 315 -5.81 26.91 -10.47
CA CYS A 315 -4.37 26.71 -10.30
C CYS A 315 -3.69 27.94 -9.69
N GLY A 316 -4.03 29.14 -10.16
CA GLY A 316 -3.52 30.40 -9.61
C GLY A 316 -3.93 30.63 -8.15
N GLU A 317 -5.18 30.32 -7.81
CA GLU A 317 -5.69 30.40 -6.43
C GLU A 317 -4.97 29.43 -5.49
N GLN A 318 -4.83 28.16 -5.89
CA GLN A 318 -4.11 27.15 -5.10
C GLN A 318 -2.61 27.50 -4.98
N HIS A 319 -2.01 28.04 -6.04
CA HIS A 319 -0.61 28.49 -6.03
C HIS A 319 -0.39 29.64 -5.04
N LYS A 320 -1.32 30.61 -5.01
CA LYS A 320 -1.35 31.69 -4.03
C LYS A 320 -1.59 31.18 -2.61
N ALA A 321 -2.49 30.22 -2.43
CA ALA A 321 -2.79 29.61 -1.13
C ALA A 321 -1.58 28.88 -0.52
N LEU A 322 -0.75 28.26 -1.36
CA LEU A 322 0.53 27.66 -0.96
C LEU A 322 1.64 28.70 -0.70
N GLY A 323 1.40 29.99 -0.98
CA GLY A 323 2.37 31.07 -0.78
C GLY A 323 3.53 31.06 -1.78
N LEU A 324 3.33 30.46 -2.95
CA LEU A 324 4.34 30.32 -4.00
C LEU A 324 4.43 31.56 -4.91
N PRO A 325 5.62 31.89 -5.45
CA PRO A 325 5.78 33.04 -6.33
C PRO A 325 5.10 32.81 -7.67
N ALA A 326 4.29 33.78 -8.12
CA ALA A 326 3.51 33.68 -9.36
C ALA A 326 4.38 33.37 -10.59
N GLU A 327 5.65 33.78 -10.61
CA GLU A 327 6.56 33.48 -11.71
C GLU A 327 6.88 31.97 -11.88
N THR A 328 6.60 31.14 -10.87
CA THR A 328 6.89 29.70 -10.92
C THR A 328 5.78 28.90 -11.62
N LEU A 329 4.55 29.41 -11.62
CA LEU A 329 3.42 28.81 -12.34
C LEU A 329 3.37 29.33 -13.78
N ARG A 330 4.12 28.68 -14.66
CA ARG A 330 4.21 29.06 -16.08
C ARG A 330 3.10 28.41 -16.91
N SER A 331 2.69 29.10 -17.98
CA SER A 331 1.66 28.62 -18.93
C SER A 331 2.03 27.28 -19.57
N GLU A 332 3.32 27.03 -19.81
CA GLU A 332 3.83 25.77 -20.35
C GLU A 332 3.55 24.61 -19.39
N THR A 333 3.83 24.81 -18.10
CA THR A 333 3.60 23.80 -17.05
C THR A 333 2.12 23.48 -16.89
N LEU A 334 1.24 24.50 -16.95
CA LEU A 334 -0.21 24.29 -16.91
C LEU A 334 -0.70 23.46 -18.11
N ARG A 335 -0.26 23.83 -19.32
CA ARG A 335 -0.61 23.10 -20.55
C ARG A 335 -0.10 21.66 -20.52
N ALA A 336 1.15 21.46 -20.09
CA ALA A 336 1.74 20.14 -19.95
C ALA A 336 0.93 19.28 -18.96
N PHE A 337 0.60 19.82 -17.79
CA PHE A 337 -0.21 19.12 -16.79
C PHE A 337 -1.57 18.70 -17.37
N LEU A 338 -2.32 19.63 -17.95
CA LEU A 338 -3.63 19.38 -18.54
C LEU A 338 -3.62 18.31 -19.64
N MET A 339 -2.58 18.30 -20.49
CA MET A 339 -2.45 17.27 -21.53
C MET A 339 -2.14 15.88 -20.97
N ASN A 340 -1.68 15.79 -19.72
CA ASN A 340 -1.30 14.54 -19.07
C ASN A 340 -2.39 14.00 -18.12
N ILE A 341 -3.42 14.78 -17.79
CA ILE A 341 -4.51 14.34 -16.89
C ILE A 341 -5.14 13.05 -17.41
N GLY A 342 -5.21 12.06 -16.51
CA GLY A 342 -5.88 10.78 -16.73
C GLY A 342 -5.09 9.80 -17.62
N ARG A 343 -3.90 10.20 -18.08
CA ARG A 343 -3.00 9.34 -18.85
C ARG A 343 -2.10 8.55 -17.92
N GLU A 344 -1.63 7.40 -18.38
CA GLU A 344 -0.68 6.57 -17.65
C GLU A 344 0.56 6.34 -18.49
N ILE A 345 1.73 6.55 -17.89
CA ILE A 345 3.02 6.33 -18.53
C ILE A 345 3.79 5.32 -17.67
N SER A 346 4.13 4.17 -18.26
CA SER A 346 4.70 3.03 -17.54
C SER A 346 5.92 3.37 -16.67
N PRO A 347 6.91 4.15 -17.13
CA PRO A 347 8.00 4.61 -16.27
C PRO A 347 7.55 5.38 -15.01
N VAL A 348 6.54 6.24 -15.13
CA VAL A 348 6.03 7.05 -14.02
C VAL A 348 5.29 6.18 -13.02
N THR A 349 4.44 5.27 -13.51
CA THR A 349 3.74 4.31 -12.65
C THR A 349 4.70 3.37 -11.94
N ALA A 350 5.83 3.00 -12.56
CA ALA A 350 6.87 2.17 -11.93
C ALA A 350 7.59 2.91 -10.80
N VAL A 351 7.94 4.18 -11.00
CA VAL A 351 8.57 5.01 -9.94
C VAL A 351 7.61 5.19 -8.77
N LEU A 352 6.39 5.65 -9.03
CA LEU A 352 5.39 5.90 -7.99
C LEU A 352 4.98 4.60 -7.26
N GLY A 353 4.70 3.54 -8.02
CA GLY A 353 4.28 2.26 -7.48
C GLY A 353 5.37 1.56 -6.68
N GLY A 354 6.63 1.65 -7.13
CA GLY A 354 7.78 1.17 -6.38
C GLY A 354 7.99 1.93 -5.08
N GLN A 355 7.91 3.27 -5.11
CA GLN A 355 8.06 4.10 -3.93
C GLN A 355 6.96 3.86 -2.88
N LEU A 356 5.69 3.79 -3.31
CA LEU A 356 4.57 3.50 -2.42
C LEU A 356 4.69 2.10 -1.81
N ALA A 357 4.93 1.06 -2.63
CA ALA A 357 5.05 -0.30 -2.13
C ALA A 357 6.22 -0.45 -1.14
N GLN A 358 7.35 0.23 -1.40
CA GLN A 358 8.47 0.24 -0.47
C GLN A 358 8.11 0.91 0.87
N ASP A 359 7.35 2.01 0.85
CA ASP A 359 6.89 2.67 2.08
C ASP A 359 5.93 1.75 2.86
N VAL A 360 5.02 1.07 2.18
CA VAL A 360 4.13 0.06 2.78
C VAL A 360 4.93 -1.05 3.47
N ILE A 361 5.95 -1.59 2.79
CA ILE A 361 6.85 -2.63 3.35
C ILE A 361 7.59 -2.10 4.59
N ASN A 362 8.11 -0.87 4.53
CA ASN A 362 8.78 -0.23 5.65
C ASN A 362 7.85 -0.03 6.85
N VAL A 363 6.59 0.36 6.61
CA VAL A 363 5.56 0.55 7.63
C VAL A 363 5.13 -0.77 8.26
N LEU A 364 5.05 -1.85 7.48
CA LEU A 364 4.81 -3.19 8.01
C LEU A 364 5.99 -3.66 8.87
N GLY A 365 7.22 -3.41 8.42
CA GLY A 365 8.45 -3.77 9.13
C GLY A 365 8.77 -2.90 10.34
N ARG A 366 8.26 -1.67 10.41
CA ARG A 366 8.57 -0.64 11.44
C ARG A 366 10.07 -0.31 11.54
N THR A 367 10.80 -0.46 10.45
CA THR A 367 12.27 -0.35 10.40
C THR A 367 12.77 1.00 9.88
N GLN A 368 11.89 1.82 9.28
CA GLN A 368 12.28 3.09 8.66
C GLN A 368 11.21 4.16 8.89
N GLN A 369 11.62 5.42 8.70
CA GLN A 369 10.68 6.54 8.73
C GLN A 369 9.74 6.44 7.52
N PRO A 370 8.42 6.51 7.72
CA PRO A 370 7.47 6.53 6.63
C PRO A 370 7.49 7.86 5.87
N ILE A 371 6.95 7.86 4.65
CA ILE A 371 6.64 9.07 3.90
C ILE A 371 5.71 9.98 4.72
N GLN A 372 6.07 11.27 4.83
CA GLN A 372 5.33 12.29 5.57
C GLN A 372 5.03 13.53 4.71
N ASN A 373 3.78 13.77 4.32
CA ASN A 373 2.72 12.77 4.09
C ASN A 373 2.31 12.75 2.63
N PHE A 374 2.77 13.72 1.84
CA PHE A 374 2.55 13.83 0.41
C PHE A 374 3.87 13.72 -0.36
N VAL A 375 3.84 12.97 -1.45
CA VAL A 375 4.87 13.02 -2.49
C VAL A 375 4.23 13.59 -3.73
N VAL A 376 4.92 14.52 -4.40
CA VAL A 376 4.55 14.97 -5.74
C VAL A 376 5.69 14.62 -6.68
N PHE A 377 5.37 13.82 -7.69
CA PHE A 377 6.28 13.46 -8.75
C PHE A 377 6.11 14.39 -9.94
N ASP A 378 7.22 15.00 -10.35
CA ASP A 378 7.34 15.86 -11.52
C ASP A 378 8.32 15.22 -12.50
N GLY A 379 7.78 14.48 -13.47
CA GLY A 379 8.56 13.76 -14.47
C GLY A 379 9.23 14.65 -15.51
N GLU A 380 8.88 15.93 -15.62
CA GLU A 380 9.65 16.87 -16.44
C GLU A 380 10.96 17.26 -15.75
N ARG A 381 10.93 17.35 -14.41
CA ARG A 381 12.11 17.62 -13.58
C ARG A 381 12.84 16.36 -13.12
N MET A 382 12.20 15.20 -13.26
CA MET A 382 12.64 13.92 -12.68
C MET A 382 12.82 14.00 -11.15
N GLU A 383 11.92 14.72 -10.48
CA GLU A 383 11.97 14.97 -9.04
C GLU A 383 10.73 14.43 -8.34
N ALA A 384 10.90 13.86 -7.14
CA ALA A 384 9.82 13.43 -6.25
C ALA A 384 9.90 14.22 -4.93
N GLY A 385 9.22 15.37 -4.88
CA GLY A 385 9.23 16.24 -3.70
C GLY A 385 8.33 15.69 -2.60
N VAL A 386 8.85 15.57 -1.38
CA VAL A 386 8.07 15.16 -0.19
C VAL A 386 7.66 16.41 0.59
N TYR A 387 6.37 16.51 0.92
CA TYR A 387 5.76 17.62 1.62
C TYR A 387 4.94 17.12 2.81
N ALA A 388 5.30 17.55 4.02
CA ALA A 388 4.51 17.29 5.23
C ALA A 388 3.34 18.29 5.32
N LEU A 389 2.23 17.97 4.65
CA LEU A 389 1.06 18.84 4.56
C LEU A 389 0.09 18.51 5.69
N HIS A 390 0.05 19.42 6.67
CA HIS A 390 -0.81 19.34 7.85
C HIS A 390 -1.41 20.70 8.18
N PRO A 391 -2.58 20.73 8.83
CA PRO A 391 -3.17 22.00 9.27
C PRO A 391 -2.22 22.69 10.26
N LYS A 392 -2.22 24.03 10.26
CA LYS A 392 -1.33 24.82 11.14
C LYS A 392 -1.65 24.60 12.62
N GLU A 393 -2.92 24.36 12.90
CA GLU A 393 -3.49 24.21 14.23
C GLU A 393 -4.42 23.00 14.22
N GLY A 394 -4.63 22.40 15.39
CA GLY A 394 -5.44 21.21 15.55
C GLY A 394 -4.61 19.98 15.92
N GLU A 395 -5.32 18.93 16.32
CA GLU A 395 -4.70 17.66 16.68
C GLU A 395 -4.24 16.91 15.42
N LEU A 396 -3.27 16.02 15.60
CA LEU A 396 -2.85 15.04 14.60
C LEU A 396 -3.01 13.64 15.21
N GLY A 397 -2.86 12.61 14.38
CA GLY A 397 -2.95 11.24 14.85
C GLY A 397 -4.35 10.88 15.33
N ARG A 398 -4.46 10.14 16.43
CA ARG A 398 -5.75 9.61 16.92
C ARG A 398 -6.74 10.67 17.38
N GLY A 399 -6.25 11.87 17.71
CA GLY A 399 -7.10 13.01 18.07
C GLY A 399 -8.01 13.48 16.92
N LEU A 400 -7.58 13.24 15.68
CA LEU A 400 -8.40 13.52 14.49
C LEU A 400 -9.40 12.38 14.26
N LEU A 401 -10.67 12.67 14.57
CA LEU A 401 -11.82 11.75 14.60
C LEU A 401 -11.72 10.74 15.76
N PRO A 402 -11.92 11.18 17.02
CA PRO A 402 -11.91 10.27 18.15
C PRO A 402 -13.04 9.25 17.98
N ILE A 403 -12.70 7.97 18.05
CA ILE A 403 -13.70 6.90 18.04
C ILE A 403 -14.47 7.00 19.36
N SER A 404 -15.64 7.62 19.35
CA SER A 404 -16.58 7.62 20.47
C SER A 404 -17.13 6.21 20.68
N GLY A 405 -16.36 5.31 21.30
CA GLY A 405 -16.77 3.90 21.41
C GLY A 405 -15.93 2.97 22.27
N GLY A 406 -14.96 3.46 23.03
CA GLY A 406 -14.26 2.65 24.03
C GLY A 406 -14.32 3.34 25.38
N GLN A 407 -15.04 2.76 26.34
CA GLN A 407 -14.87 3.12 27.75
C GLN A 407 -13.37 3.03 28.05
N GLN A 408 -12.73 4.18 28.26
CA GLN A 408 -11.47 4.20 28.99
C GLN A 408 -11.78 3.60 30.36
N GLN A 409 -11.31 2.37 30.60
CA GLN A 409 -11.12 1.93 31.96
C GLN A 409 -10.13 2.92 32.57
N GLN A 410 -10.66 3.87 33.32
CA GLN A 410 -9.91 4.61 34.30
C GLN A 410 -9.26 3.56 35.19
N ILE A 411 -7.95 3.40 35.06
CA ILE A 411 -7.16 2.82 36.14
C ILE A 411 -7.22 3.87 37.24
N GLN A 412 -8.25 3.75 38.09
CA GLN A 412 -8.27 4.45 39.37
C GLN A 412 -7.04 3.97 40.14
N LYS A 413 -6.15 4.92 40.44
CA LYS A 413 -5.23 4.79 41.56
C LYS A 413 -6.09 4.62 42.81
N GLY A 414 -6.32 3.36 43.20
CA GLY A 414 -6.91 3.00 44.48
C GLY A 414 -5.84 3.08 45.56
N ASP A 415 -6.23 3.69 46.66
CA ASP A 415 -5.42 4.13 47.79
C ASP A 415 -4.60 3.03 48.48
N VAL A 416 -3.46 3.47 49.02
CA VAL A 416 -2.68 2.76 50.03
C VAL A 416 -3.55 2.62 51.28
N ILE A 417 -3.85 1.39 51.68
CA ILE A 417 -4.39 1.08 53.00
C ILE A 417 -3.25 0.42 53.78
N ASP A 418 -2.70 1.18 54.73
CA ASP A 418 -1.84 0.67 55.80
C ASP A 418 -2.62 -0.34 56.64
N PHE A 419 -1.98 -1.47 56.96
CA PHE A 419 -2.41 -2.35 58.03
C PHE A 419 -1.34 -2.30 59.12
N ASP A 420 -1.76 -1.78 60.28
CA ASP A 420 -1.17 -2.09 61.59
C ASP A 420 -1.23 -3.59 61.90
#